data_AF-A0A8T7ECP2-F1
#
_entry.id   AF-A0A8T7ECP2-F1
#
_cell.length_a   1.000
_cell.length_b   1.000
_cell.length_c   1.000
_cell.angle_alpha   90.00
_cell.angle_beta   90.00
_cell.angle_gamma   90.00
#
_symmetry.space_group_name_H-M   'P 1'
#
loop_
_entity.id
_entity.type
_entity.pdbx_description
1 polymer ?
#
loop_
_entity_poly.entity_id
_entity_poly.type
_entity_poly.pdbx_seq_one_letter_code
_entity_poly.pdbx_strand_id
1 'polypeptide(L)'
;MNEWQITQKPAYLADFIELNRDLQQAVINALKELEQDPITPRGDTIKKMKGYENVYRYRLGDFRLLYAANLAARMIQLLAIGPRGSVYQRFNFPGWDAPDTAVEFGPELAAQPDWLAHPEWFQPPTPEPAKEKLPRKLTPALLEKWRIDRQYHEPLMRCLYEDDLLTIPENKVPADVLGRVIDALYPATVRQLAAQPDHLLFDPEDLARYAEGTLSAFLLRLDEQQEPLTHWALAGPTLVKGGPGSGKSTVALYRLRAIVAHHRAETGQTPTVLFTTYTNALINSSQSLLRQLLTDVLPLKGKQELPKEIRVTTLHKTAQWIAKRSGRSLAI
;
A
#
# COMPACT_ATOMS: atom_id res chain seq x y z
N MET A 1 -7.02 18.78 19.26
CA MET A 1 -7.78 19.01 18.00
C MET A 1 -7.48 17.79 17.14
N ASN A 2 -8.50 17.06 16.69
CA ASN A 2 -8.28 15.74 16.07
C ASN A 2 -7.83 15.90 14.61
N GLU A 3 -6.57 15.56 14.36
CA GLU A 3 -5.93 15.45 13.05
C GLU A 3 -6.65 14.43 12.15
N TRP A 4 -6.54 14.62 10.83
CA TRP A 4 -7.10 13.69 9.84
C TRP A 4 -6.20 12.47 9.70
N GLN A 5 -6.79 11.26 9.70
CA GLN A 5 -6.01 10.04 9.48
C GLN A 5 -5.65 9.90 8.00
N ILE A 6 -4.35 9.76 7.72
CA ILE A 6 -3.86 9.53 6.34
C ILE A 6 -3.74 8.03 6.07
N THR A 7 -4.22 7.65 4.90
CA THR A 7 -4.11 6.31 4.33
C THR A 7 -3.66 6.41 2.88
N GLN A 8 -3.21 5.32 2.29
CA GLN A 8 -2.75 5.29 0.90
C GLN A 8 -3.14 3.99 0.20
N LYS A 9 -3.33 4.08 -1.11
CA LYS A 9 -3.52 2.94 -2.00
C LYS A 9 -2.17 2.34 -2.42
N PRO A 10 -2.01 1.00 -2.52
CA PRO A 10 -0.79 0.36 -3.01
C PRO A 10 -0.18 1.01 -4.25
N ALA A 11 -0.98 1.38 -5.25
CA ALA A 11 -0.48 2.00 -6.48
C ALA A 11 0.08 3.43 -6.27
N TYR A 12 -0.37 4.16 -5.23
CA TYR A 12 0.22 5.45 -4.86
C TYR A 12 1.69 5.30 -4.45
N LEU A 13 2.09 4.18 -3.84
CA LEU A 13 3.49 3.96 -3.48
C LEU A 13 4.40 3.83 -4.71
N ALA A 14 3.90 3.20 -5.77
CA ALA A 14 4.62 3.11 -7.05
C ALA A 14 4.83 4.50 -7.65
N ASP A 15 3.77 5.31 -7.67
CA ASP A 15 3.84 6.71 -8.10
C ASP A 15 4.84 7.54 -7.27
N PHE A 16 4.85 7.35 -5.95
CA PHE A 16 5.75 8.09 -5.04
C PHE A 16 7.23 7.73 -5.26
N ILE A 17 7.54 6.45 -5.48
CA ILE A 17 8.90 5.99 -5.82
C ILE A 17 9.39 6.62 -7.13
N GLU A 18 8.47 6.96 -8.04
CA GLU A 18 8.81 7.61 -9.31
C GLU A 18 9.24 9.08 -9.17
N LEU A 19 8.98 9.71 -8.02
CA LEU A 19 9.36 11.09 -7.79
C LEU A 19 10.86 11.22 -7.48
N ASN A 20 11.43 12.40 -7.79
CA ASN A 20 12.76 12.74 -7.31
C ASN A 20 12.71 13.11 -5.82
N ARG A 21 13.87 13.19 -5.15
CA ARG A 21 13.94 13.43 -3.70
C ARG A 21 13.29 14.75 -3.27
N ASP A 22 13.45 15.81 -4.05
CA ASP A 22 12.87 17.11 -3.73
C ASP A 22 11.34 17.08 -3.77
N LEU A 23 10.76 16.41 -4.78
CA LEU A 23 9.31 16.21 -4.87
C LEU A 23 8.80 15.26 -3.78
N GLN A 24 9.54 14.19 -3.44
CA GLN A 24 9.20 13.33 -2.31
C GLN A 24 9.12 14.14 -1.01
N GLN A 25 10.08 15.02 -0.75
CA GLN A 25 10.06 15.89 0.42
C GLN A 25 8.92 16.92 0.35
N ALA A 26 8.63 17.47 -0.81
CA ALA A 26 7.50 18.39 -1.00
C ALA A 26 6.15 17.71 -0.71
N VAL A 27 6.00 16.44 -1.11
CA VAL A 27 4.83 15.63 -0.77
C VAL A 27 4.72 15.43 0.72
N ILE A 28 5.81 15.03 1.39
CA ILE A 28 5.83 14.82 2.85
C ILE A 28 5.40 16.10 3.59
N ASN A 29 5.85 17.27 3.12
CA ASN A 29 5.43 18.55 3.69
C ASN A 29 3.95 18.85 3.41
N ALA A 30 3.46 18.58 2.20
CA ALA A 30 2.05 18.72 1.85
C ALA A 30 1.14 17.81 2.69
N LEU A 31 1.59 16.60 3.04
CA LEU A 31 0.83 15.70 3.91
C LEU A 31 0.63 16.27 5.31
N LYS A 32 1.62 16.97 5.88
CA LYS A 32 1.50 17.67 7.17
C LYS A 32 0.46 18.80 7.13
N GLU A 33 0.31 19.47 5.98
CA GLU A 33 -0.75 20.46 5.78
C GLU A 33 -2.13 19.81 5.65
N LEU A 34 -2.20 18.72 4.87
CA LEU A 34 -3.44 17.98 4.64
C LEU A 34 -3.98 17.33 5.92
N GLU A 35 -3.11 16.86 6.82
CA GLU A 35 -3.49 16.31 8.13
C GLU A 35 -4.29 17.31 8.98
N GLN A 36 -4.04 18.61 8.82
CA GLN A 36 -4.75 19.67 9.54
C GLN A 36 -6.07 20.03 8.86
N ASP A 37 -6.04 20.24 7.55
CA ASP A 37 -7.17 20.77 6.80
C ASP A 37 -7.09 20.38 5.30
N PRO A 38 -7.64 19.21 4.93
CA PRO A 38 -7.50 18.66 3.60
C PRO A 38 -8.58 19.12 2.62
N ILE A 39 -9.65 19.77 3.07
CA ILE A 39 -10.81 20.05 2.20
C ILE A 39 -11.00 21.53 1.91
N THR A 40 -10.49 22.42 2.77
CA THR A 40 -10.64 23.87 2.55
C THR A 40 -9.83 24.27 1.32
N PRO A 41 -10.47 24.88 0.30
CA PRO A 41 -9.75 25.36 -0.87
C PRO A 41 -8.66 26.37 -0.48
N ARG A 42 -7.46 26.17 -1.02
CA ARG A 42 -6.31 27.07 -0.79
C ARG A 42 -5.82 27.58 -2.13
N GLY A 43 -6.47 28.63 -2.64
CA GLY A 43 -6.20 29.16 -3.97
C GLY A 43 -6.28 28.07 -5.04
N ASP A 44 -5.21 27.88 -5.81
CA ASP A 44 -5.08 26.77 -6.77
C ASP A 44 -4.24 25.59 -6.22
N THR A 45 -3.93 25.58 -4.93
CA THR A 45 -3.20 24.48 -4.30
C THR A 45 -4.14 23.32 -4.02
N ILE A 46 -5.11 23.51 -3.12
CA ILE A 46 -6.15 22.53 -2.79
C ILE A 46 -7.43 22.88 -3.55
N LYS A 47 -7.92 21.95 -4.38
CA LYS A 47 -9.18 22.11 -5.12
C LYS A 47 -9.90 20.79 -5.28
N LYS A 48 -11.21 20.75 -4.99
CA LYS A 48 -12.08 19.61 -5.29
C LYS A 48 -12.11 19.34 -6.80
N MET A 49 -11.96 18.09 -7.21
CA MET A 49 -11.99 17.72 -8.63
C MET A 49 -13.43 17.69 -9.16
N LYS A 50 -13.66 18.29 -10.34
CA LYS A 50 -14.88 18.06 -11.11
C LYS A 50 -14.96 16.59 -11.54
N GLY A 51 -16.17 16.04 -11.62
CA GLY A 51 -16.39 14.61 -11.85
C GLY A 51 -16.45 13.77 -10.57
N TYR A 52 -16.05 14.31 -9.40
CA TYR A 52 -15.97 13.55 -8.16
C TYR A 52 -16.58 14.27 -6.95
N GLU A 53 -17.21 13.50 -6.07
CA GLU A 53 -17.83 14.03 -4.85
C GLU A 53 -16.82 14.27 -3.72
N ASN A 54 -15.81 13.42 -3.64
CA ASN A 54 -14.89 13.37 -2.50
C ASN A 54 -13.41 13.41 -2.89
N VAL A 55 -13.09 13.58 -4.18
CA VAL A 55 -11.69 13.65 -4.66
C VAL A 55 -11.23 15.09 -4.78
N TYR A 56 -10.02 15.33 -4.28
CA TYR A 56 -9.35 16.62 -4.24
C TYR A 56 -7.96 16.49 -4.86
N ARG A 57 -7.45 17.64 -5.29
CA ARG A 57 -6.10 17.79 -5.81
C ARG A 57 -5.31 18.72 -4.92
N TYR A 58 -4.07 18.35 -4.64
CA TYR A 58 -3.02 19.23 -4.12
C TYR A 58 -1.99 19.51 -5.25
N ARG A 59 -1.67 20.79 -5.49
CA ARG A 59 -0.72 21.23 -6.53
C ARG A 59 0.72 21.24 -6.00
N LEU A 60 1.62 20.54 -6.69
CA LEU A 60 3.06 20.51 -6.41
C LEU A 60 3.83 20.90 -7.68
N GLY A 61 3.89 22.20 -7.99
CA GLY A 61 4.48 22.69 -9.25
C GLY A 61 3.74 22.15 -10.47
N ASP A 62 4.42 21.31 -11.26
CA ASP A 62 3.89 20.60 -12.45
C ASP A 62 3.25 19.24 -12.13
N PHE A 63 3.38 18.80 -10.88
CA PHE A 63 2.82 17.55 -10.37
C PHE A 63 1.52 17.80 -9.63
N ARG A 64 0.68 16.77 -9.57
CA ARG A 64 -0.61 16.79 -8.87
C ARG A 64 -0.69 15.55 -7.99
N LEU A 65 -0.93 15.78 -6.70
CA LEU A 65 -1.33 14.74 -5.75
C LEU A 65 -2.85 14.69 -5.73
N LEU A 66 -3.43 13.54 -6.02
CA LEU A 66 -4.86 13.30 -5.90
C LEU A 66 -5.14 12.48 -4.65
N TYR A 67 -6.13 12.92 -3.87
CA TYR A 67 -6.57 12.25 -2.66
C TYR A 67 -8.09 12.28 -2.54
N ALA A 68 -8.68 11.24 -1.97
CA ALA A 68 -10.06 11.28 -1.52
C ALA A 68 -10.11 11.72 -0.05
N ALA A 69 -11.15 12.47 0.32
CA ALA A 69 -11.39 12.87 1.71
C ALA A 69 -12.76 12.37 2.17
N ASN A 70 -12.77 11.53 3.21
CA ASN A 70 -13.98 11.09 3.88
C ASN A 70 -14.20 11.96 5.13
N LEU A 71 -15.19 12.86 5.07
CA LEU A 71 -15.47 13.81 6.16
C LEU A 71 -15.98 13.12 7.42
N ALA A 72 -16.84 12.10 7.28
CA ALA A 72 -17.44 11.40 8.41
C ALA A 72 -16.38 10.65 9.23
N ALA A 73 -15.45 9.99 8.54
CA ALA A 73 -14.34 9.26 9.17
C ALA A 73 -13.11 10.15 9.48
N ARG A 74 -13.13 11.44 9.08
CA ARG A 74 -11.96 12.34 9.09
C ARG A 74 -10.71 11.68 8.52
N MET A 75 -10.83 11.15 7.31
CA MET A 75 -9.77 10.38 6.67
C MET A 75 -9.42 10.91 5.29
N ILE A 76 -8.14 10.82 4.97
CA ILE A 76 -7.57 11.14 3.66
C ILE A 76 -7.01 9.84 3.07
N GLN A 77 -7.35 9.56 1.81
CA GLN A 77 -6.82 8.44 1.04
C GLN A 77 -5.96 8.99 -0.08
N LEU A 78 -4.65 8.76 -0.04
CA LEU A 78 -3.73 9.12 -1.13
C LEU A 78 -3.93 8.14 -2.29
N LEU A 79 -4.29 8.67 -3.46
CA LEU A 79 -4.73 7.86 -4.59
C LEU A 79 -3.68 7.77 -5.69
N ALA A 80 -3.12 8.92 -6.11
CA ALA A 80 -2.13 8.99 -7.18
C ALA A 80 -1.31 10.26 -7.11
N ILE A 81 -0.08 10.20 -7.62
CA ILE A 81 0.76 11.39 -7.81
C ILE A 81 1.55 11.31 -9.12
N GLY A 82 1.68 12.43 -9.81
CA GLY A 82 2.37 12.46 -11.10
C GLY A 82 2.18 13.77 -11.85
N PRO A 83 2.71 13.87 -13.08
CA PRO A 83 2.53 15.04 -13.93
C PRO A 83 1.04 15.35 -14.17
N ARG A 84 0.69 16.64 -14.26
CA ARG A 84 -0.70 17.10 -14.40
C ARG A 84 -1.50 16.35 -15.47
N GLY A 85 -0.95 16.19 -16.67
CA GLY A 85 -1.66 15.58 -17.80
C GLY A 85 -2.00 14.11 -17.55
N SER A 86 -1.00 13.32 -17.20
CA SER A 86 -1.13 11.87 -16.98
C SER A 86 -2.05 11.54 -15.80
N VAL A 87 -1.94 12.30 -14.69
CA VAL A 87 -2.76 12.06 -13.50
C VAL A 87 -4.24 12.38 -13.75
N TYR A 88 -4.53 13.45 -14.49
CA TYR A 88 -5.91 13.78 -14.85
C TYR A 88 -6.51 12.80 -15.85
N GLN A 89 -5.72 12.34 -16.83
CA GLN A 89 -6.14 11.30 -17.76
C GLN A 89 -6.48 10.00 -17.03
N ARG A 90 -5.64 9.57 -16.07
CA ARG A 90 -5.85 8.37 -15.24
C ARG A 90 -7.15 8.41 -14.43
N PHE A 91 -7.63 9.60 -14.10
CA PHE A 91 -8.87 9.85 -13.35
C PHE A 91 -10.04 10.23 -14.25
N ASN A 92 -9.93 10.07 -15.57
CA ASN A 92 -10.96 10.45 -16.53
C ASN A 92 -11.50 11.87 -16.28
N PHE A 93 -10.61 12.80 -15.89
CA PHE A 93 -11.00 14.13 -15.45
C PHE A 93 -11.66 14.87 -16.62
N PRO A 94 -12.95 15.28 -16.50
CA PRO A 94 -13.71 15.80 -17.63
C PRO A 94 -13.37 17.26 -17.97
N GLY A 95 -12.42 17.87 -17.25
CA GLY A 95 -12.13 19.30 -17.34
C GLY A 95 -12.82 20.12 -16.27
N TRP A 96 -12.42 21.38 -16.13
CA TRP A 96 -12.96 22.28 -15.11
C TRP A 96 -14.33 22.87 -15.49
N ASP A 97 -14.66 22.83 -16.78
CA ASP A 97 -15.88 23.39 -17.38
C ASP A 97 -16.98 22.33 -17.60
N ALA A 98 -16.73 21.09 -17.19
CA ALA A 98 -17.70 20.00 -17.31
C ALA A 98 -18.91 20.18 -16.38
N PRO A 99 -20.09 19.67 -16.78
CA PRO A 99 -21.29 19.72 -15.94
C PRO A 99 -21.07 19.05 -14.59
N ASP A 100 -21.82 19.48 -13.57
CA ASP A 100 -21.77 18.93 -12.22
C ASP A 100 -22.41 17.52 -12.18
N THR A 101 -21.69 16.58 -12.80
CA THR A 101 -21.83 15.15 -12.59
C THR A 101 -20.68 14.75 -11.68
N ALA A 102 -21.00 14.09 -10.58
CA ALA A 102 -20.01 13.69 -9.59
C ALA A 102 -20.28 12.24 -9.21
N VAL A 103 -19.21 11.43 -9.22
CA VAL A 103 -19.22 10.09 -8.65
C VAL A 103 -18.41 10.09 -7.36
N GLU A 104 -18.82 9.31 -6.38
CA GLU A 104 -18.00 9.11 -5.19
C GLU A 104 -16.87 8.13 -5.50
N PHE A 105 -15.63 8.48 -5.15
CA PHE A 105 -14.54 7.51 -5.14
C PHE A 105 -14.74 6.57 -3.95
N GLY A 106 -15.03 5.30 -4.23
CA GLY A 106 -15.34 4.31 -3.21
C GLY A 106 -15.77 2.95 -3.78
N PRO A 107 -16.33 2.07 -2.93
CA PRO A 107 -16.71 0.70 -3.31
C PRO A 107 -17.68 0.61 -4.49
N GLU A 108 -18.61 1.57 -4.62
CA GLU A 108 -19.56 1.60 -5.74
C GLU A 108 -18.85 1.81 -7.08
N LEU A 109 -17.88 2.73 -7.12
CA LEU A 109 -17.06 2.95 -8.32
C LEU A 109 -16.28 1.68 -8.68
N ALA A 110 -15.74 0.99 -7.67
CA ALA A 110 -15.00 -0.27 -7.83
C ALA A 110 -15.88 -1.43 -8.35
N ALA A 111 -17.16 -1.46 -7.95
CA ALA A 111 -18.11 -2.51 -8.31
C ALA A 111 -18.68 -2.38 -9.74
N GLN A 112 -18.43 -1.25 -10.42
CA GLN A 112 -18.89 -1.06 -11.79
C GLN A 112 -18.17 -2.02 -12.74
N PRO A 113 -18.91 -2.82 -13.54
CA PRO A 113 -18.28 -3.73 -14.50
C PRO A 113 -17.43 -3.02 -15.56
N ASP A 114 -16.23 -3.54 -15.82
CA ASP A 114 -15.31 -3.00 -16.85
C ASP A 114 -15.89 -3.04 -18.25
N TRP A 115 -16.65 -4.09 -18.57
CA TRP A 115 -17.24 -4.26 -19.89
C TRP A 115 -18.31 -3.20 -20.24
N LEU A 116 -18.90 -2.51 -19.26
CA LEU A 116 -19.80 -1.37 -19.53
C LEU A 116 -19.06 -0.17 -20.10
N ALA A 117 -17.79 0.00 -19.72
CA ALA A 117 -16.92 1.06 -20.22
C ALA A 117 -16.24 0.68 -21.55
N HIS A 118 -16.26 -0.61 -21.90
CA HIS A 118 -15.56 -1.18 -23.06
C HIS A 118 -16.51 -2.00 -23.96
N PRO A 119 -17.54 -1.38 -24.59
CA PRO A 119 -18.43 -2.06 -25.52
C PRO A 119 -17.67 -2.66 -26.73
N GLU A 120 -16.49 -2.14 -27.06
CA GLU A 120 -15.59 -2.66 -28.08
C GLU A 120 -15.11 -4.09 -27.83
N TRP A 121 -15.06 -4.55 -26.57
CA TRP A 121 -14.65 -5.93 -26.25
C TRP A 121 -15.58 -6.99 -26.83
N PHE A 122 -16.83 -6.63 -27.12
CA PHE A 122 -17.81 -7.51 -27.74
C PHE A 122 -17.89 -7.36 -29.26
N GLN A 123 -17.10 -6.47 -29.85
CA GLN A 123 -17.00 -6.36 -31.29
C GLN A 123 -16.12 -7.49 -31.84
N PRO A 124 -16.40 -8.02 -33.05
CA PRO A 124 -15.55 -9.04 -33.66
C PRO A 124 -14.13 -8.50 -33.81
N PRO A 125 -13.10 -9.32 -33.51
CA PRO A 125 -11.72 -8.86 -33.57
C PRO A 125 -11.39 -8.37 -34.98
N THR A 126 -10.86 -7.15 -35.07
CA THR A 126 -10.26 -6.63 -36.30
C THR A 126 -9.07 -7.51 -36.71
N PRO A 127 -8.79 -7.66 -38.02
CA PRO A 127 -7.67 -8.47 -38.49
C PRO A 127 -6.36 -7.94 -37.90
N GLU A 128 -5.73 -8.78 -37.06
CA GLU A 128 -4.51 -8.58 -36.26
C GLU A 128 -4.27 -7.15 -35.76
N PRO A 129 -4.61 -6.84 -34.48
CA PRO A 129 -4.22 -5.55 -33.91
C PRO A 129 -2.70 -5.38 -34.04
N ALA A 130 -2.29 -4.25 -34.60
CA ALA A 130 -0.88 -3.92 -34.72
C ALA A 130 -0.23 -4.00 -33.33
N LYS A 131 0.92 -4.68 -33.22
CA LYS A 131 1.64 -4.84 -31.95
C LYS A 131 1.76 -3.49 -31.24
N GLU A 132 1.19 -3.40 -30.05
CA GLU A 132 1.21 -2.18 -29.26
C GLU A 132 2.56 -2.01 -28.58
N LYS A 133 3.18 -0.84 -28.73
CA LYS A 133 4.49 -0.54 -28.15
C LYS A 133 4.35 -0.28 -26.66
N LEU A 134 5.38 -0.64 -25.90
CA LEU A 134 5.43 -0.30 -24.47
C LEU A 134 5.33 1.22 -24.26
N PRO A 135 4.61 1.69 -23.21
CA PRO A 135 4.45 3.11 -22.90
C PRO A 135 5.76 3.87 -22.73
N ARG A 136 6.81 3.16 -22.27
CA ARG A 136 8.17 3.68 -22.13
C ARG A 136 9.19 2.55 -22.26
N LYS A 137 10.37 2.89 -22.78
CA LYS A 137 11.48 1.96 -22.91
C LYS A 137 12.00 1.52 -21.54
N LEU A 138 12.15 0.22 -21.35
CA LEU A 138 12.77 -0.35 -20.15
C LEU A 138 14.28 -0.10 -20.19
N THR A 139 14.78 0.68 -19.23
CA THR A 139 16.21 1.05 -19.12
C THR A 139 16.77 0.53 -17.80
N PRO A 140 18.10 0.33 -17.68
CA PRO A 140 18.71 -0.11 -16.43
C PRO A 140 18.35 0.80 -15.24
N ALA A 141 18.39 2.12 -15.45
CA ALA A 141 18.06 3.09 -14.41
C ALA A 141 16.59 2.97 -13.95
N LEU A 142 15.66 2.71 -14.88
CA LEU A 142 14.25 2.53 -14.55
C LEU A 142 14.01 1.23 -13.78
N LEU A 143 14.61 0.12 -14.24
CA LEU A 143 14.50 -1.18 -13.59
C LEU A 143 15.15 -1.17 -12.19
N GLU A 144 16.29 -0.50 -12.04
CA GLU A 144 16.94 -0.30 -10.74
C GLU A 144 16.08 0.53 -9.79
N LYS A 145 15.48 1.63 -10.30
CA LYS A 145 14.54 2.46 -9.54
C LYS A 145 13.33 1.67 -9.05
N TRP A 146 12.81 0.75 -9.87
CA TRP A 146 11.75 -0.18 -9.48
C TRP A 146 12.22 -1.37 -8.66
N ARG A 147 13.51 -1.44 -8.29
CA ARG A 147 14.12 -2.55 -7.55
C ARG A 147 13.89 -3.90 -8.20
N ILE A 148 14.05 -3.94 -9.51
CA ILE A 148 14.15 -5.18 -10.27
C ILE A 148 15.62 -5.61 -10.20
N ASP A 149 15.86 -6.87 -9.80
CA ASP A 149 17.22 -7.40 -9.72
C ASP A 149 17.91 -7.34 -11.08
N ARG A 150 19.20 -6.99 -11.08
CA ARG A 150 20.02 -6.85 -12.29
C ARG A 150 20.03 -8.10 -13.16
N GLN A 151 19.87 -9.29 -12.57
CA GLN A 151 19.77 -10.54 -13.33
C GLN A 151 18.59 -10.57 -14.31
N TYR A 152 17.52 -9.80 -14.04
CA TYR A 152 16.32 -9.73 -14.88
C TYR A 152 16.34 -8.57 -15.89
N HIS A 153 17.36 -7.70 -15.84
CA HIS A 153 17.38 -6.48 -16.66
C HIS A 153 17.49 -6.79 -18.15
N GLU A 154 18.35 -7.73 -18.52
CA GLU A 154 18.68 -8.02 -19.91
C GLU A 154 17.45 -8.54 -20.70
N PRO A 155 16.68 -9.54 -20.21
CA PRO A 155 15.45 -9.96 -20.88
C PRO A 155 14.42 -8.84 -21.00
N LEU A 156 14.23 -8.05 -19.94
CA LEU A 156 13.24 -6.98 -19.89
C LEU A 156 13.57 -5.83 -20.86
N MET A 157 14.85 -5.46 -20.96
CA MET A 157 15.30 -4.39 -21.86
C MET A 157 15.14 -4.72 -23.36
N ARG A 158 14.97 -6.01 -23.71
CA ARG A 158 14.69 -6.44 -25.08
C ARG A 158 13.23 -6.28 -25.49
N CYS A 159 12.32 -6.11 -24.53
CA CYS A 159 10.89 -5.94 -24.81
C CYS A 159 10.62 -4.54 -25.37
N LEU A 160 9.97 -4.50 -26.53
CA LEU A 160 9.55 -3.27 -27.22
C LEU A 160 8.02 -3.17 -27.30
N TYR A 161 7.34 -4.31 -27.26
CA TYR A 161 5.89 -4.46 -27.38
C TYR A 161 5.28 -5.18 -26.18
N GLU A 162 3.97 -5.05 -25.98
CA GLU A 162 3.26 -5.73 -24.88
C GLU A 162 3.40 -7.25 -24.95
N ASP A 163 3.28 -7.82 -26.15
CA ASP A 163 3.48 -9.25 -26.41
C ASP A 163 4.87 -9.75 -25.98
N ASP A 164 5.89 -8.91 -26.09
CA ASP A 164 7.26 -9.29 -25.71
C ASP A 164 7.35 -9.53 -24.21
N LEU A 165 6.53 -8.84 -23.39
CA LEU A 165 6.46 -9.05 -21.94
C LEU A 165 5.72 -10.35 -21.61
N LEU A 166 4.62 -10.64 -22.31
CA LEU A 166 3.80 -11.83 -22.08
C LEU A 166 4.48 -13.13 -22.51
N THR A 167 5.43 -13.04 -23.44
CA THR A 167 6.14 -14.19 -24.01
C THR A 167 7.49 -14.46 -23.35
N ILE A 168 7.91 -13.67 -22.35
CA ILE A 168 9.14 -13.93 -21.61
C ILE A 168 9.01 -15.27 -20.87
N PRO A 169 9.94 -16.21 -21.07
CA PRO A 169 9.96 -17.46 -20.30
C PRO A 169 10.11 -17.21 -18.79
N GLU A 170 9.31 -17.90 -17.98
CA GLU A 170 9.29 -17.74 -16.51
C GLU A 170 10.65 -18.01 -15.84
N ASN A 171 11.48 -18.87 -16.46
CA ASN A 171 12.84 -19.14 -16.00
C ASN A 171 13.82 -17.95 -16.24
N LYS A 172 13.46 -16.99 -17.08
CA LYS A 172 14.22 -15.75 -17.31
C LYS A 172 13.71 -14.60 -16.46
N VAL A 173 12.39 -14.45 -16.36
CA VAL A 173 11.75 -13.44 -15.52
C VAL A 173 10.57 -14.10 -14.81
N PRO A 174 10.66 -14.30 -13.48
CA PRO A 174 9.56 -14.84 -12.70
C PRO A 174 8.29 -13.98 -12.79
N ALA A 175 7.12 -14.62 -12.67
CA ALA A 175 5.83 -13.94 -12.83
C ALA A 175 5.61 -12.77 -11.84
N ASP A 176 6.15 -12.85 -10.63
CA ASP A 176 6.08 -11.77 -9.64
C ASP A 176 6.93 -10.55 -10.03
N VAL A 177 8.08 -10.78 -10.67
CA VAL A 177 8.94 -9.71 -11.22
C VAL A 177 8.26 -9.07 -12.42
N LEU A 178 7.70 -9.90 -13.32
CA LEU A 178 6.98 -9.42 -14.49
C LEU A 178 5.75 -8.59 -14.10
N GLY A 179 4.97 -9.06 -13.12
CA GLY A 179 3.82 -8.33 -12.59
C GLY A 179 4.19 -6.93 -12.09
N ARG A 180 5.29 -6.80 -11.33
CA ARG A 180 5.78 -5.49 -10.88
C ARG A 180 6.19 -4.56 -12.02
N VAL A 181 6.75 -5.10 -13.10
CA VAL A 181 7.11 -4.31 -14.28
C VAL A 181 5.86 -3.84 -15.01
N ILE A 182 4.85 -4.71 -15.17
CA ILE A 182 3.56 -4.37 -15.77
C ILE A 182 2.86 -3.29 -14.94
N ASP A 183 2.76 -3.45 -13.62
CA ASP A 183 2.14 -2.47 -12.72
C ASP A 183 2.82 -1.09 -12.81
N ALA A 184 4.15 -1.07 -13.02
CA ALA A 184 4.91 0.16 -13.16
C ALA A 184 4.80 0.78 -14.57
N LEU A 185 4.55 -0.02 -15.60
CA LEU A 185 4.32 0.46 -16.97
C LEU A 185 2.89 0.96 -17.16
N TYR A 186 1.92 0.33 -16.52
CA TYR A 186 0.49 0.58 -16.66
C TYR A 186 -0.13 0.92 -15.30
N PRO A 187 -0.08 2.20 -14.88
CA PRO A 187 -0.61 2.62 -13.59
C PRO A 187 -2.11 2.29 -13.46
N ALA A 188 -2.51 1.77 -12.31
CA ALA A 188 -3.88 1.33 -12.05
C ALA A 188 -4.93 2.42 -12.35
N THR A 189 -6.00 2.11 -13.07
CA THR A 189 -7.08 3.06 -13.36
C THR A 189 -7.79 3.53 -12.09
N VAL A 190 -8.58 4.61 -12.16
CA VAL A 190 -9.35 5.10 -10.99
C VAL A 190 -10.28 4.04 -10.38
N ARG A 191 -10.86 3.16 -11.21
CA ARG A 191 -11.70 2.06 -10.75
C ARG A 191 -10.90 0.99 -10.03
N GLN A 192 -9.75 0.60 -10.59
CA GLN A 192 -8.83 -0.34 -9.94
C GLN A 192 -8.31 0.23 -8.62
N LEU A 193 -8.00 1.53 -8.56
CA LEU A 193 -7.63 2.23 -7.33
C LEU A 193 -8.75 2.16 -6.27
N ALA A 194 -10.00 2.33 -6.67
CA ALA A 194 -11.14 2.24 -5.77
C ALA A 194 -11.32 0.82 -5.18
N ALA A 195 -10.94 -0.22 -5.93
CA ALA A 195 -10.98 -1.62 -5.49
C ALA A 195 -9.80 -2.01 -4.58
N GLN A 196 -8.71 -1.23 -4.58
CA GLN A 196 -7.54 -1.54 -3.77
C GLN A 196 -7.81 -1.33 -2.27
N PRO A 197 -7.16 -2.13 -1.40
CA PRO A 197 -7.19 -1.87 0.03
C PRO A 197 -6.53 -0.54 0.38
N ASP A 198 -6.88 0.00 1.54
CA ASP A 198 -6.19 1.15 2.13
C ASP A 198 -5.12 0.69 3.12
N HIS A 199 -3.97 1.34 3.10
CA HIS A 199 -2.93 1.15 4.09
C HIS A 199 -2.76 2.42 4.94
N LEU A 200 -2.63 2.26 6.25
CA LEU A 200 -2.39 3.37 7.17
C LEU A 200 -1.01 4.00 6.93
N LEU A 201 -0.96 5.32 6.97
CA LEU A 201 0.26 6.12 6.95
C LEU A 201 0.29 6.98 8.22
N PHE A 202 0.97 6.48 9.25
CA PHE A 202 1.07 7.17 10.55
C PHE A 202 2.07 8.32 10.53
N ASP A 203 3.19 8.15 9.82
CA ASP A 203 4.24 9.16 9.66
C ASP A 203 4.49 9.35 8.15
N PRO A 204 4.26 10.55 7.59
CA PRO A 204 4.62 10.86 6.21
C PRO A 204 6.06 10.49 5.82
N GLU A 205 7.02 10.56 6.75
CA GLU A 205 8.43 10.18 6.51
C GLU A 205 8.60 8.69 6.19
N ASP A 206 7.64 7.84 6.57
CA ASP A 206 7.65 6.41 6.21
C ASP A 206 7.54 6.19 4.69
N LEU A 207 7.00 7.15 3.92
CA LEU A 207 7.02 7.09 2.46
C LEU A 207 8.45 7.16 1.90
N ALA A 208 9.29 8.06 2.45
CA ALA A 208 10.70 8.15 2.06
C ALA A 208 11.45 6.86 2.45
N ARG A 209 11.21 6.35 3.67
CA ARG A 209 11.79 5.07 4.12
C ARG A 209 11.38 3.90 3.23
N TYR A 210 10.13 3.88 2.76
CA TYR A 210 9.64 2.88 1.82
C TYR A 210 10.34 3.03 0.47
N ALA A 211 10.50 4.25 -0.05
CA ALA A 211 11.19 4.55 -1.30
C ALA A 211 12.71 4.27 -1.26
N GLU A 212 13.33 4.33 -0.08
CA GLU A 212 14.72 3.93 0.16
C GLU A 212 14.88 2.42 0.45
N GLY A 213 13.79 1.75 0.83
CA GLY A 213 13.74 0.30 1.06
C GLY A 213 14.09 -0.09 2.48
N THR A 214 14.16 0.88 3.39
CA THR A 214 14.32 0.65 4.84
C THR A 214 12.99 0.33 5.52
N LEU A 215 11.86 0.59 4.85
CA LEU A 215 10.53 0.11 5.21
C LEU A 215 10.01 -0.82 4.10
N SER A 216 9.46 -1.97 4.49
CA SER A 216 9.03 -2.99 3.51
C SER A 216 7.53 -2.95 3.19
N ALA A 217 6.70 -2.47 4.12
CA ALA A 217 5.25 -2.50 3.97
C ALA A 217 4.58 -1.49 4.91
N PHE A 218 3.32 -1.18 4.61
CA PHE A 218 2.43 -0.40 5.46
C PHE A 218 1.31 -1.29 5.99
N LEU A 219 0.70 -0.84 7.09
CA LEU A 219 -0.32 -1.62 7.76
C LEU A 219 -1.66 -1.48 7.05
N LEU A 220 -2.34 -2.60 6.77
CA LEU A 220 -3.69 -2.58 6.23
C LEU A 220 -4.67 -1.88 7.18
N ARG A 221 -5.47 -0.96 6.65
CA ARG A 221 -6.61 -0.37 7.35
C ARG A 221 -7.70 -1.43 7.46
N LEU A 222 -8.15 -1.66 8.68
CA LEU A 222 -9.21 -2.64 8.93
C LEU A 222 -10.56 -2.06 8.51
N ASP A 223 -11.38 -2.90 7.90
CA ASP A 223 -12.80 -2.62 7.69
C ASP A 223 -13.61 -2.86 8.98
N GLU A 224 -14.88 -2.45 8.96
CA GLU A 224 -15.80 -2.57 10.10
C GLU A 224 -16.05 -4.04 10.53
N GLN A 225 -15.85 -5.02 9.65
CA GLN A 225 -15.99 -6.44 9.98
C GLN A 225 -14.72 -6.99 10.66
N GLN A 226 -13.56 -6.44 10.31
CA GLN A 226 -12.26 -6.85 10.85
C GLN A 226 -11.94 -6.19 12.19
N GLU A 227 -12.36 -4.95 12.41
CA GLU A 227 -12.07 -4.18 13.64
C GLU A 227 -12.46 -4.95 14.92
N PRO A 228 -13.66 -5.55 15.06
CA PRO A 228 -14.05 -6.28 16.26
C PRO A 228 -13.15 -7.49 16.57
N LEU A 229 -12.52 -8.08 15.54
CA LEU A 229 -11.62 -9.23 15.69
C LEU A 229 -10.27 -8.85 16.29
N THR A 230 -9.99 -7.56 16.47
CA THR A 230 -8.75 -7.05 17.05
C THR A 230 -8.86 -6.74 18.53
N HIS A 231 -10.06 -6.82 19.11
CA HIS A 231 -10.24 -6.54 20.53
C HIS A 231 -9.35 -7.43 21.40
N TRP A 232 -8.83 -6.87 22.49
CA TRP A 232 -7.97 -7.60 23.42
C TRP A 232 -8.75 -8.74 24.10
N ALA A 233 -10.02 -8.47 24.47
CA ALA A 233 -10.92 -9.39 25.16
C ALA A 233 -11.77 -10.23 24.20
N LEU A 234 -11.15 -11.06 23.37
CA LEU A 234 -11.91 -12.12 22.70
C LEU A 234 -12.15 -13.28 23.68
N ALA A 235 -13.32 -13.91 23.60
CA ALA A 235 -13.67 -15.03 24.45
C ALA A 235 -12.81 -16.26 24.13
N GLY A 236 -11.85 -16.56 24.99
CA GLY A 236 -11.02 -17.76 24.91
C GLY A 236 -10.15 -17.86 23.65
N PRO A 237 -9.69 -19.08 23.31
CA PRO A 237 -8.94 -19.33 22.08
C PRO A 237 -9.74 -18.93 20.84
N THR A 238 -9.16 -18.11 19.97
CA THR A 238 -9.85 -17.54 18.80
C THR A 238 -9.22 -18.03 17.50
N LEU A 239 -10.05 -18.49 16.56
CA LEU A 239 -9.63 -18.84 15.20
C LEU A 239 -10.24 -17.84 14.20
N VAL A 240 -9.39 -17.14 13.44
CA VAL A 240 -9.82 -16.24 12.37
C VAL A 240 -9.67 -16.94 11.01
N LYS A 241 -10.78 -17.05 10.26
CA LYS A 241 -10.82 -17.64 8.91
C LYS A 241 -11.08 -16.56 7.86
N GLY A 242 -10.54 -16.75 6.66
CA GLY A 242 -10.72 -15.83 5.53
C GLY A 242 -9.90 -16.25 4.32
N GLY A 243 -10.31 -15.82 3.13
CA GLY A 243 -9.63 -16.13 1.87
C GLY A 243 -8.19 -15.59 1.78
N PRO A 244 -7.38 -15.99 0.79
CA PRO A 244 -6.10 -15.37 0.51
C PRO A 244 -6.22 -13.84 0.41
N GLY A 245 -5.26 -13.08 0.96
CA GLY A 245 -5.29 -11.61 0.91
C GLY A 245 -6.26 -10.91 1.85
N SER A 246 -7.14 -11.62 2.56
CA SER A 246 -8.21 -11.04 3.42
C SER A 246 -7.74 -10.36 4.73
N GLY A 247 -6.46 -9.98 4.85
CA GLY A 247 -5.97 -9.25 6.04
C GLY A 247 -5.83 -10.04 7.34
N LYS A 248 -5.94 -11.37 7.35
CA LYS A 248 -5.85 -12.20 8.59
C LYS A 248 -4.60 -11.91 9.43
N SER A 249 -3.43 -11.85 8.79
CA SER A 249 -2.18 -11.54 9.47
C SER A 249 -2.22 -10.14 10.07
N THR A 250 -2.79 -9.17 9.36
CA THR A 250 -2.99 -7.80 9.85
C THR A 250 -3.87 -7.77 11.10
N VAL A 251 -5.02 -8.45 11.10
CA VAL A 251 -5.91 -8.58 12.26
C VAL A 251 -5.13 -9.10 13.48
N ALA A 252 -4.27 -10.11 13.29
CA ALA A 252 -3.43 -10.63 14.37
C ALA A 252 -2.43 -9.60 14.91
N LEU A 253 -1.86 -8.73 14.07
CA LEU A 253 -0.95 -7.66 14.51
C LEU A 253 -1.69 -6.58 15.31
N TYR A 254 -2.87 -6.14 14.86
CA TYR A 254 -3.69 -5.18 15.62
C TYR A 254 -4.15 -5.77 16.94
N ARG A 255 -4.53 -7.05 16.96
CA ARG A 255 -4.88 -7.73 18.22
C ARG A 255 -3.71 -7.77 19.18
N LEU A 256 -2.51 -8.04 18.70
CA LEU A 256 -1.30 -7.97 19.51
C LEU A 256 -1.12 -6.57 20.11
N ARG A 257 -1.28 -5.51 19.31
CA ARG A 257 -1.27 -4.13 19.82
C ARG A 257 -2.32 -3.92 20.90
N ALA A 258 -3.57 -4.35 20.68
CA ALA A 258 -4.65 -4.17 21.65
C ALA A 258 -4.34 -4.88 22.98
N ILE A 259 -3.79 -6.09 22.94
CA ILE A 259 -3.34 -6.84 24.12
C ILE A 259 -2.23 -6.08 24.86
N VAL A 260 -1.21 -5.59 24.13
CA VAL A 260 -0.09 -4.83 24.73
C VAL A 260 -0.58 -3.54 25.36
N ALA A 261 -1.44 -2.78 24.67
CA ALA A 261 -1.98 -1.51 25.14
C ALA A 261 -2.80 -1.70 26.42
N HIS A 262 -3.71 -2.68 26.40
CA HIS A 262 -4.55 -2.98 27.55
C HIS A 262 -3.73 -3.44 28.75
N HIS A 263 -2.83 -4.42 28.57
CA HIS A 263 -1.99 -4.91 29.67
C HIS A 263 -1.09 -3.83 30.25
N ARG A 264 -0.54 -2.94 29.41
CA ARG A 264 0.28 -1.81 29.88
C ARG A 264 -0.55 -0.80 30.64
N ALA A 265 -1.78 -0.52 30.22
CA ALA A 265 -2.68 0.37 30.94
C ALA A 265 -3.04 -0.16 32.33
N GLU A 266 -3.21 -1.48 32.49
CA GLU A 266 -3.55 -2.10 33.78
C GLU A 266 -2.37 -2.31 34.71
N THR A 267 -1.22 -2.72 34.16
CA THR A 267 -0.06 -3.20 34.97
C THR A 267 1.16 -2.28 34.91
N GLY A 268 1.21 -1.37 33.94
CA GLY A 268 2.40 -0.59 33.59
C GLY A 268 3.50 -1.39 32.88
N GLN A 269 3.35 -2.71 32.73
CA GLN A 269 4.36 -3.61 32.18
C GLN A 269 4.04 -4.04 30.74
N THR A 270 5.03 -4.58 30.02
CA THR A 270 4.84 -5.15 28.69
C THR A 270 4.52 -6.64 28.82
N PRO A 271 3.44 -7.16 28.21
CA PRO A 271 3.11 -8.57 28.31
C PRO A 271 4.10 -9.41 27.49
N THR A 272 4.30 -10.66 27.91
CA THR A 272 5.05 -11.63 27.10
C THR A 272 4.16 -12.16 25.98
N VAL A 273 4.56 -11.93 24.73
CA VAL A 273 3.83 -12.34 23.53
C VAL A 273 4.74 -13.10 22.57
N LEU A 274 4.23 -14.20 22.03
CA LEU A 274 4.87 -14.94 20.95
C LEU A 274 4.02 -14.82 19.68
N PHE A 275 4.56 -14.17 18.65
CA PHE A 275 4.00 -14.15 17.30
C PHE A 275 4.83 -15.06 16.39
N THR A 276 4.18 -16.01 15.71
CA THR A 276 4.87 -16.94 14.79
C THR A 276 4.23 -17.00 13.41
N THR A 277 5.07 -17.19 12.40
CA THR A 277 4.67 -17.43 11.00
C THR A 277 5.68 -18.36 10.32
N TYR A 278 5.52 -18.64 9.03
CA TYR A 278 6.32 -19.65 8.33
C TYR A 278 7.67 -19.15 7.81
N THR A 279 7.72 -17.99 7.14
CA THR A 279 8.91 -17.53 6.41
C THR A 279 9.60 -16.35 7.10
N ASN A 280 10.93 -16.21 6.90
CA ASN A 280 11.66 -15.06 7.44
C ASN A 280 11.21 -13.73 6.81
N ALA A 281 10.78 -13.73 5.54
CA ALA A 281 10.25 -12.54 4.88
C ALA A 281 8.99 -12.01 5.60
N LEU A 282 8.06 -12.92 5.93
CA LEU A 282 6.87 -12.56 6.71
C LEU A 282 7.24 -12.10 8.12
N ILE A 283 8.24 -12.71 8.77
CA ILE A 283 8.73 -12.23 10.07
C ILE A 283 9.24 -10.80 9.99
N ASN A 284 10.09 -10.49 9.01
CA ASN A 284 10.65 -9.15 8.87
C ASN A 284 9.54 -8.13 8.59
N SER A 285 8.59 -8.47 7.73
CA SER A 285 7.42 -7.63 7.47
C SER A 285 6.57 -7.43 8.73
N SER A 286 6.22 -8.50 9.45
CA SER A 286 5.42 -8.41 10.68
C SER A 286 6.13 -7.62 11.79
N GLN A 287 7.44 -7.78 11.96
CA GLN A 287 8.21 -7.00 12.92
C GLN A 287 8.19 -5.51 12.58
N SER A 288 8.36 -5.17 11.30
CA SER A 288 8.32 -3.77 10.84
C SER A 288 6.95 -3.14 11.14
N LEU A 289 5.86 -3.84 10.79
CA LEU A 289 4.49 -3.37 11.04
C LEU A 289 4.16 -3.27 12.53
N LEU A 290 4.61 -4.23 13.34
CA LEU A 290 4.40 -4.20 14.79
C LEU A 290 5.12 -3.03 15.45
N ARG A 291 6.32 -2.67 14.99
CA ARG A 291 7.03 -1.48 15.51
C ARG A 291 6.21 -0.22 15.27
N GLN A 292 5.71 -0.03 14.04
CA GLN A 292 4.83 1.10 13.73
C GLN A 292 3.60 1.13 14.63
N LEU A 293 2.91 -0.01 14.76
CA LEU A 293 1.72 -0.16 15.60
C LEU A 293 1.93 0.10 17.09
N LEU A 294 3.14 -0.12 17.60
CA LEU A 294 3.43 -0.06 19.02
C LEU A 294 4.17 1.22 19.41
N THR A 295 4.41 2.16 18.49
CA THR A 295 5.23 3.37 18.79
C THR A 295 4.51 4.34 19.73
N ASP A 296 3.18 4.38 19.70
CA ASP A 296 2.34 5.12 20.64
C ASP A 296 2.16 4.38 21.98
N VAL A 297 2.20 3.05 21.93
CA VAL A 297 1.96 2.17 23.09
C VAL A 297 3.22 1.82 23.86
N LEU A 298 4.41 1.89 23.25
CA LEU A 298 5.70 1.53 23.82
C LEU A 298 6.73 2.59 23.46
N PRO A 299 7.74 2.86 24.33
CA PRO A 299 8.75 3.88 24.07
C PRO A 299 9.80 3.39 23.05
N LEU A 300 9.35 3.07 21.83
CA LEU A 300 10.20 2.62 20.71
C LEU A 300 10.78 3.87 20.03
N LYS A 301 12.10 4.05 20.08
CA LYS A 301 12.79 5.15 19.37
C LYS A 301 13.47 4.65 18.09
N GLY A 302 13.08 5.20 16.94
CA GLY A 302 13.77 5.00 15.66
C GLY A 302 13.83 3.52 15.23
N LYS A 303 15.04 3.02 14.94
CA LYS A 303 15.28 1.62 14.51
C LYS A 303 15.33 0.61 15.67
N GLN A 304 14.89 0.97 16.87
CA GLN A 304 14.93 0.04 18.01
C GLN A 304 14.16 -1.26 17.72
N GLU A 305 14.75 -2.37 18.17
CA GLU A 305 14.10 -3.67 18.10
C GLU A 305 12.89 -3.71 19.04
N LEU A 306 11.96 -4.62 18.76
CA LEU A 306 10.85 -4.87 19.69
C LEU A 306 11.41 -5.35 21.04
N PRO A 307 10.74 -5.05 22.17
CA PRO A 307 11.15 -5.56 23.47
C PRO A 307 11.25 -7.08 23.47
N LYS A 308 12.11 -7.65 24.32
CA LYS A 308 12.36 -9.09 24.37
C LYS A 308 11.10 -9.89 24.74
N GLU A 309 10.17 -9.26 25.43
CA GLU A 309 8.86 -9.75 25.82
C GLU A 309 7.97 -10.02 24.59
N ILE A 310 8.14 -9.26 23.50
CA ILE A 310 7.39 -9.43 22.25
C ILE A 310 8.28 -10.16 21.25
N ARG A 311 8.19 -11.48 21.25
CA ARG A 311 8.98 -12.33 20.36
C ARG A 311 8.25 -12.58 19.05
N VAL A 312 8.89 -12.24 17.93
CA VAL A 312 8.40 -12.49 16.56
C VAL A 312 9.38 -13.40 15.84
N THR A 313 9.00 -14.65 15.55
CA THR A 313 9.93 -15.68 15.03
C THR A 313 9.23 -16.75 14.17
N THR A 314 9.98 -17.47 13.33
CA THR A 314 9.40 -18.57 12.56
C THR A 314 9.03 -19.75 13.44
N LEU A 315 8.03 -20.55 13.01
CA LEU A 315 7.63 -21.78 13.70
C LEU A 315 8.83 -22.71 13.95
N HIS A 316 9.67 -22.92 12.93
CA HIS A 316 10.87 -23.75 13.00
C HIS A 316 11.87 -23.28 14.06
N LYS A 317 12.18 -21.98 14.09
CA LYS A 317 13.10 -21.40 15.08
C LYS A 317 12.52 -21.52 16.50
N THR A 318 11.21 -21.34 16.66
CA THR A 318 10.52 -21.55 17.94
C THR A 318 10.64 -22.99 18.41
N ALA A 319 10.34 -23.95 17.53
CA ALA A 319 10.44 -25.36 17.86
C ALA A 319 11.87 -25.75 18.25
N GLN A 320 12.88 -25.32 17.49
CA GLN A 320 14.29 -25.53 17.82
C GLN A 320 14.70 -24.89 19.15
N TRP A 321 14.16 -23.71 19.47
CA TRP A 321 14.43 -23.04 20.75
C TRP A 321 13.82 -23.80 21.93
N ILE A 322 12.57 -24.26 21.80
CA ILE A 322 11.89 -25.10 22.81
C ILE A 322 12.69 -26.40 23.01
N ALA A 323 13.04 -27.07 21.93
CA ALA A 323 13.88 -28.26 21.90
C ALA A 323 15.17 -28.10 22.69
N LYS A 324 15.99 -27.10 22.33
CA LYS A 324 17.28 -26.83 22.98
C LYS A 324 17.13 -26.53 24.46
N ARG A 325 16.08 -25.80 24.86
CA ARG A 325 15.82 -25.46 26.28
C ARG A 325 15.24 -26.61 27.09
N SER A 326 14.61 -27.58 26.45
CA SER A 326 14.04 -28.76 27.14
C SER A 326 15.10 -29.77 27.59
N GLY A 327 16.39 -29.56 27.27
CA GLY A 327 17.47 -30.49 27.61
C GLY A 327 17.44 -31.80 26.82
N ARG A 328 16.48 -31.98 25.92
CA ARG A 328 16.38 -33.15 25.03
C ARG A 328 17.19 -32.89 23.77
N SER A 329 18.24 -33.69 23.57
CA SER A 329 18.91 -33.81 22.27
C SER A 329 17.89 -34.26 21.24
N LEU A 330 17.48 -33.34 20.36
CA LEU A 330 16.76 -33.72 19.15
C LEU A 330 17.82 -33.99 18.09
N ALA A 331 18.09 -35.28 17.88
CA ALA A 331 18.77 -35.74 16.67
C ALA A 331 17.86 -35.37 15.49
N ILE A 332 18.25 -34.34 14.74
CA ILE A 332 17.61 -33.96 13.47
C ILE A 332 18.46 -34.55 12.35
#